data_AF-A0A0M9XU91-F1
#
_entry.id   AF-A0A0M9XU91-F1
#
_cell.length_a   1.000
_cell.length_b   1.000
_cell.length_c   1.000
_cell.angle_alpha   90.00
_cell.angle_beta   90.00
_cell.angle_gamma   90.00
#
_symmetry.space_group_name_H-M   'P 1'
#
loop_
_entity.id
_entity.type
_entity.pdbx_description
1 polymer ?
#
loop_
_entity_poly.entity_id
_entity_poly.type
_entity_poly.pdbx_seq_one_letter_code
_entity_poly.pdbx_strand_id
1 'polypeptide(L)'
;MQYRPHMSQPARTQPSDGTEPTTPGTRRAAAQRLKMRRELAAAAMELFAAKGYEATTVDEIAAAAGVARRTFFRHFRSKEEAIFPDHDDTLVRAEAVLDAAPPHEHPLDTVCRGIKEVMRMYAASPAVSVARYRLTREVPTLREAEIASVARYERLFTRYLLGHFDEGAHHEGDDDPLLAEVAASAVVTAHNHVLRRWLRAGAEGDVEAQLDHAFAIVRATFGTGIGAGRGRGGEARREPPARAARQGEVLVTVARTDAPLDEVMRTIEKALKQRS
;
A
#
# COMPACT_ATOMS: atom_id res chain seq x y z
N MET A 1 -25.96 61.37 27.64
CA MET A 1 -25.93 60.04 28.31
C MET A 1 -26.59 59.03 27.38
N GLN A 2 -26.08 57.78 27.31
CA GLN A 2 -26.35 56.70 26.33
C GLN A 2 -25.50 56.84 25.06
N TYR A 3 -24.26 56.33 24.92
CA TYR A 3 -23.67 55.01 25.22
C TYR A 3 -24.39 53.84 24.53
N ARG A 4 -23.95 53.53 23.31
CA ARG A 4 -24.22 52.27 22.61
C ARG A 4 -23.05 51.32 22.86
N PRO A 5 -23.26 50.14 23.46
CA PRO A 5 -22.17 49.20 23.72
C PRO A 5 -21.86 48.34 22.49
N HIS A 6 -20.56 48.18 22.24
CA HIS A 6 -19.98 47.17 21.37
C HIS A 6 -20.42 45.76 21.83
N MET A 7 -21.13 45.02 20.97
CA MET A 7 -21.31 43.58 21.16
C MET A 7 -20.03 42.86 20.74
N SER A 8 -19.30 42.34 21.73
CA SER A 8 -18.18 41.42 21.53
C SER A 8 -18.73 40.01 21.28
N GLN A 9 -18.27 39.38 20.20
CA GLN A 9 -18.59 38.00 19.84
C GLN A 9 -18.08 37.01 20.91
N PRO A 10 -18.80 35.90 21.18
CA PRO A 10 -18.26 34.83 21.99
C PRO A 10 -17.16 34.09 21.23
N ALA A 11 -16.03 33.88 21.90
CA ALA A 11 -14.91 33.09 21.41
C ALA A 11 -15.40 31.66 21.06
N ARG A 12 -15.14 31.23 19.81
CA ARG A 12 -15.32 29.83 19.39
C ARG A 12 -14.31 28.97 20.15
N THR A 13 -14.82 28.09 20.99
CA THR A 13 -14.10 26.96 21.57
C THR A 13 -13.52 26.12 20.43
N GLN A 14 -12.20 25.99 20.39
CA GLN A 14 -11.50 25.11 19.46
C GLN A 14 -11.89 23.65 19.76
N PRO A 15 -12.06 22.77 18.75
CA PRO A 15 -12.15 21.34 18.99
C PRO A 15 -10.77 20.85 19.43
N SER A 16 -10.72 20.31 20.65
CA SER A 16 -9.56 19.64 21.21
C SER A 16 -9.18 18.43 20.35
N ASP A 17 -7.95 18.45 19.84
CA ASP A 17 -7.24 17.29 19.33
C ASP A 17 -7.17 16.22 20.43
N GLY A 18 -8.00 15.19 20.30
CA GLY A 18 -8.17 14.14 21.28
C GLY A 18 -7.69 12.81 20.72
N THR A 19 -6.38 12.64 20.55
CA THR A 19 -5.80 11.29 20.58
C THR A 19 -5.83 10.85 22.04
N GLU A 20 -6.97 10.35 22.50
CA GLU A 20 -7.05 9.73 23.82
C GLU A 20 -6.11 8.51 23.86
N PRO A 21 -5.16 8.45 24.80
CA PRO A 21 -4.32 7.27 24.96
C PRO A 21 -5.19 6.08 25.32
N THR A 22 -5.12 5.00 24.52
CA THR A 22 -5.85 3.77 24.77
C THR A 22 -5.60 3.24 26.19
N THR A 23 -6.65 3.33 27.02
CA THR A 23 -6.66 2.93 28.43
C THR A 23 -6.15 1.49 28.57
N PRO A 24 -5.40 1.14 29.63
CA PRO A 24 -4.87 -0.22 29.83
C PRO A 24 -5.91 -1.35 29.72
N GLY A 25 -7.18 -1.07 30.07
CA GLY A 25 -8.29 -2.02 29.94
C GLY A 25 -8.63 -2.40 28.49
N THR A 26 -8.59 -1.44 27.56
CA THR A 26 -8.87 -1.67 26.13
C THR A 26 -7.78 -2.50 25.46
N ARG A 27 -6.51 -2.27 25.83
CA ARG A 27 -5.37 -3.07 25.35
C ARG A 27 -5.44 -4.53 25.82
N ARG A 28 -5.80 -4.76 27.09
CA ARG A 28 -5.97 -6.12 27.62
C ARG A 28 -7.12 -6.87 26.94
N ALA A 29 -8.25 -6.20 26.70
CA ALA A 29 -9.38 -6.79 26.00
C ALA A 29 -9.04 -7.16 24.54
N ALA A 30 -8.32 -6.29 23.82
CA ALA A 30 -7.85 -6.57 22.47
C ALA A 30 -6.90 -7.78 22.42
N ALA A 31 -5.92 -7.84 23.34
CA ALA A 31 -5.00 -8.97 23.43
C ALA A 31 -5.72 -10.29 23.74
N GLN A 32 -6.72 -10.27 24.63
CA GLN A 32 -7.53 -11.46 24.95
C GLN A 32 -8.39 -11.89 23.75
N ARG A 33 -8.95 -10.95 23.01
CA ARG A 33 -9.70 -11.22 21.78
C ARG A 33 -8.82 -11.89 20.71
N LEU A 34 -7.60 -11.40 20.52
CA LEU A 34 -6.63 -11.98 19.58
C LEU A 34 -6.21 -13.39 20.00
N LYS A 35 -5.94 -13.61 21.29
CA LYS A 35 -5.62 -14.95 21.83
C LYS A 35 -6.72 -15.95 21.51
N MET A 36 -7.98 -15.60 21.79
CA MET A 36 -9.13 -16.45 21.49
C MET A 36 -9.30 -16.70 19.98
N ARG A 37 -9.09 -15.69 19.13
CA ARG A 37 -9.10 -15.87 17.67
C ARG A 37 -8.04 -16.89 17.22
N ARG A 38 -6.83 -16.82 17.78
CA ARG A 38 -5.74 -17.76 17.46
C ARG A 38 -6.03 -19.18 17.95
N GLU A 39 -6.58 -19.34 19.15
CA GLU A 39 -6.97 -20.65 19.69
C GLU A 39 -8.04 -21.33 18.81
N LEU A 40 -9.07 -20.58 18.43
CA LEU A 40 -10.11 -21.05 17.50
C LEU A 40 -9.55 -21.40 16.12
N ALA A 41 -8.65 -20.58 15.57
CA ALA A 41 -8.02 -20.83 14.28
C ALA A 41 -7.08 -22.04 14.30
N ALA A 42 -6.34 -22.25 15.39
CA ALA A 42 -5.50 -23.43 15.57
C ALA A 42 -6.35 -24.71 15.61
N ALA A 43 -7.42 -24.72 16.40
CA ALA A 43 -8.37 -25.83 16.44
C ALA A 43 -9.01 -26.11 15.07
N ALA A 44 -9.36 -25.05 14.32
CA ALA A 44 -9.87 -25.18 12.97
C ALA A 44 -8.85 -25.83 12.03
N MET A 45 -7.60 -25.37 12.04
CA MET A 45 -6.52 -25.92 11.21
C MET A 45 -6.22 -27.38 11.52
N GLU A 46 -6.20 -27.77 12.79
CA GLU A 46 -6.02 -29.17 13.20
C GLU A 46 -7.14 -30.06 12.67
N LEU A 47 -8.40 -29.62 12.82
CA LEU A 47 -9.55 -30.35 12.29
C LEU A 47 -9.53 -30.41 10.76
N PHE A 48 -9.22 -29.31 10.07
CA PHE A 48 -9.11 -29.31 8.61
C PHE A 48 -8.03 -30.29 8.12
N ALA A 49 -6.90 -30.37 8.82
CA ALA A 49 -5.86 -31.34 8.51
C ALA A 49 -6.27 -32.79 8.79
N ALA A 50 -7.03 -33.04 9.86
CA ALA A 50 -7.40 -34.39 10.28
C ALA A 50 -8.54 -35.01 9.48
N LYS A 51 -9.58 -34.24 9.12
CA LYS A 51 -10.80 -34.75 8.47
C LYS A 51 -11.20 -34.01 7.19
N GLY A 52 -10.44 -32.99 6.80
CA GLY A 52 -10.75 -32.16 5.65
C GLY A 52 -11.64 -30.96 5.98
N TYR A 53 -11.56 -29.94 5.10
CA TYR A 53 -12.29 -28.69 5.27
C TYR A 53 -13.82 -28.88 5.27
N GLU A 54 -14.34 -29.61 4.30
CA GLU A 54 -15.80 -29.75 4.10
C GLU A 54 -16.47 -30.54 5.23
N ALA A 55 -15.81 -31.59 5.73
CA ALA A 55 -16.31 -32.40 6.84
C ALA A 55 -16.20 -31.71 8.22
N THR A 56 -15.62 -30.51 8.29
CA THR A 56 -15.45 -29.76 9.53
C THR A 56 -16.56 -28.74 9.73
N THR A 57 -17.25 -28.82 10.87
CA THR A 57 -18.28 -27.88 11.28
C THR A 57 -17.77 -26.87 12.30
N VAL A 58 -18.43 -25.72 12.39
CA VAL A 58 -18.15 -24.70 13.42
C VAL A 58 -18.35 -25.23 14.84
N ASP A 59 -19.30 -26.15 15.04
CA ASP A 59 -19.57 -26.72 16.37
C ASP A 59 -18.40 -27.56 16.86
N GLU A 60 -17.79 -28.35 15.98
CA GLU A 60 -16.61 -29.15 16.31
C GLU A 60 -15.39 -28.27 16.58
N ILE A 61 -15.21 -27.18 15.81
CA ILE A 61 -14.14 -26.21 16.06
C ILE A 61 -14.31 -25.56 17.44
N ALA A 62 -15.53 -25.10 17.75
CA ALA A 62 -15.83 -24.47 19.03
C ALA A 62 -15.63 -25.46 20.19
N ALA A 63 -16.10 -26.70 20.04
CA ALA A 63 -15.90 -27.77 21.02
C ALA A 63 -14.42 -28.10 21.23
N ALA A 64 -13.63 -28.21 20.16
CA ALA A 64 -12.19 -28.43 20.24
C ALA A 64 -11.45 -27.29 20.97
N ALA A 65 -11.91 -26.05 20.81
CA ALA A 65 -11.39 -24.89 21.53
C ALA A 65 -12.00 -24.68 22.93
N GLY A 66 -12.89 -25.57 23.39
CA GLY A 66 -13.52 -25.48 24.72
C GLY A 66 -14.49 -24.29 24.89
N VAL A 67 -15.08 -23.81 23.80
CA VAL A 67 -16.01 -22.66 23.83
C VAL A 67 -17.33 -22.97 23.15
N ALA A 68 -18.36 -22.18 23.46
CA ALA A 68 -19.67 -22.29 22.80
C ALA A 68 -19.61 -21.79 21.34
N ARG A 69 -20.48 -22.34 20.48
CA ARG A 69 -20.69 -21.88 19.08
C ARG A 69 -20.85 -20.35 18.97
N ARG A 70 -21.60 -19.74 19.88
CA ARG A 70 -21.78 -18.27 19.92
C ARG A 70 -20.46 -17.51 20.12
N THR A 71 -19.51 -18.08 20.85
CA THR A 71 -18.18 -17.49 20.99
C THR A 71 -17.43 -17.52 19.67
N PHE A 72 -17.49 -18.62 18.90
CA PHE A 72 -16.91 -18.65 17.55
C PHE A 72 -17.44 -17.50 16.69
N PHE A 73 -18.77 -17.32 16.62
CA PHE A 73 -19.36 -16.27 15.79
C PHE A 73 -19.13 -14.84 16.29
N ARG A 74 -18.76 -14.66 17.55
CA ARG A 74 -18.27 -13.36 18.06
C ARG A 74 -16.90 -13.02 17.48
N HIS A 75 -16.12 -14.02 17.12
CA HIS A 75 -14.77 -13.86 16.61
C HIS A 75 -14.70 -13.97 15.08
N PHE A 76 -15.50 -14.81 14.43
CA PHE A 76 -15.47 -15.03 12.99
C PHE A 76 -16.88 -15.03 12.41
N ARG A 77 -17.08 -14.42 11.25
CA ARG A 77 -18.37 -14.41 10.57
C ARG A 77 -18.72 -15.76 9.95
N SER A 78 -17.70 -16.53 9.60
CA SER A 78 -17.84 -17.83 8.95
C SER A 78 -16.66 -18.76 9.26
N LYS A 79 -16.77 -20.02 8.82
CA LYS A 79 -15.72 -21.04 8.98
C LYS A 79 -14.46 -20.67 8.19
N GLU A 80 -14.64 -20.08 7.01
CA GLU A 80 -13.59 -19.65 6.09
C GLU A 80 -12.68 -18.59 6.72
N GLU A 81 -13.26 -17.67 7.51
CA GLU A 81 -12.51 -16.57 8.15
C GLU A 81 -11.51 -17.08 9.21
N ALA A 82 -11.77 -18.25 9.80
CA ALA A 82 -10.90 -18.85 10.81
C ALA A 82 -9.51 -19.25 10.27
N ILE A 83 -9.33 -19.30 8.94
CA ILE A 83 -8.03 -19.56 8.30
C ILE A 83 -7.06 -18.37 8.44
N PHE A 84 -7.59 -17.17 8.63
CA PHE A 84 -6.81 -15.94 8.61
C PHE A 84 -7.03 -15.07 9.85
N PRO A 85 -6.78 -15.58 11.07
CA PRO A 85 -7.16 -14.92 12.32
C PRO A 85 -6.47 -13.57 12.52
N ASP A 86 -5.25 -13.42 12.00
CA ASP A 86 -4.37 -12.28 12.23
C ASP A 86 -4.47 -11.17 11.17
N HIS A 87 -5.25 -11.35 10.09
CA HIS A 87 -5.28 -10.36 9.01
C HIS A 87 -5.86 -9.02 9.44
N ASP A 88 -6.89 -9.00 10.30
CA ASP A 88 -7.49 -7.74 10.77
C ASP A 88 -6.51 -6.95 11.65
N ASP A 89 -5.84 -7.62 12.59
CA ASP A 89 -4.83 -6.97 13.43
C ASP A 89 -3.58 -6.57 12.63
N THR A 90 -3.23 -7.34 11.60
CA THR A 90 -2.13 -6.99 10.69
C THR A 90 -2.49 -5.81 9.79
N LEU A 91 -3.75 -5.67 9.40
CA LEU A 91 -4.24 -4.49 8.66
C LEU A 91 -4.12 -3.24 9.53
N VAL A 92 -4.47 -3.32 10.82
CA VAL A 92 -4.27 -2.23 11.79
C VAL A 92 -2.78 -1.88 11.96
N ARG A 93 -1.89 -2.88 12.02
CA ARG A 93 -0.44 -2.62 12.08
C ARG A 93 0.08 -1.96 10.80
N ALA A 94 -0.39 -2.41 9.64
CA ALA A 94 -0.03 -1.81 8.35
C ALA A 94 -0.52 -0.36 8.28
N GLU A 95 -1.75 -0.07 8.71
CA GLU A 95 -2.29 1.29 8.79
C GLU A 95 -1.47 2.18 9.73
N ALA A 96 -1.12 1.71 10.93
CA ALA A 96 -0.26 2.44 11.86
C ALA A 96 1.13 2.76 11.27
N VAL A 97 1.66 1.89 10.41
CA VAL A 97 2.90 2.15 9.67
C VAL A 97 2.76 3.31 8.68
N LEU A 98 1.59 3.40 8.02
CA LEU A 98 1.27 4.46 7.07
C LEU A 98 1.04 5.79 7.79
N ASP A 99 0.33 5.78 8.92
CA ASP A 99 0.04 6.98 9.72
C ASP A 99 1.31 7.57 10.35
N ALA A 100 2.27 6.72 10.70
CA ALA A 100 3.56 7.12 11.26
C ALA A 100 4.61 7.49 10.20
N ALA A 101 4.23 7.67 8.93
CA ALA A 101 5.15 8.00 7.85
C ALA A 101 5.89 9.33 8.10
N PRO A 102 7.23 9.38 8.00
CA PRO A 102 7.97 10.63 8.02
C PRO A 102 7.51 11.57 6.89
N PRO A 103 7.41 12.90 7.10
CA PRO A 103 6.90 13.83 6.10
C PRO A 103 7.66 13.86 4.77
N HIS A 104 8.90 13.36 4.76
CA HIS A 104 9.81 13.34 3.62
C HIS A 104 10.03 11.92 3.05
N GLU A 105 9.40 10.90 3.62
CA GLU A 105 9.43 9.55 3.06
C GLU A 105 8.59 9.51 1.78
N HIS A 106 9.10 8.85 0.74
CA HIS A 106 8.35 8.69 -0.50
C HIS A 106 7.13 7.80 -0.24
N PRO A 107 5.89 8.16 -0.66
CA PRO A 107 4.69 7.41 -0.29
C PRO A 107 4.72 5.93 -0.68
N LEU A 108 5.33 5.60 -1.83
CA LEU A 108 5.52 4.20 -2.25
C LEU A 108 6.44 3.41 -1.29
N ASP A 109 7.44 4.06 -0.69
CA ASP A 109 8.32 3.42 0.30
C ASP A 109 7.55 3.11 1.59
N THR A 110 6.69 4.03 2.01
CA THR A 110 5.78 3.81 3.14
C THR A 110 4.86 2.61 2.90
N VAL A 111 4.28 2.50 1.70
CA VAL A 111 3.43 1.35 1.32
C VAL A 111 4.23 0.05 1.30
N CYS A 112 5.45 0.06 0.75
CA CYS A 112 6.35 -1.09 0.79
C CYS A 112 6.67 -1.52 2.23
N ARG A 113 6.87 -0.56 3.14
CA ARG A 113 7.08 -0.82 4.58
C ARG A 113 5.81 -1.38 5.24
N GLY A 114 4.63 -0.88 4.89
CA GLY A 114 3.35 -1.32 5.41
C GLY A 114 3.03 -2.77 5.06
N ILE A 115 3.21 -3.17 3.80
CA ILE A 115 2.94 -4.55 3.38
C ILE A 115 3.92 -5.57 4.01
N LYS A 116 5.12 -5.15 4.46
CA LYS A 116 6.03 -6.04 5.21
C LYS A 116 5.44 -6.55 6.52
N GLU A 117 4.45 -5.87 7.12
CA GLU A 117 3.70 -6.39 8.27
C GLU A 117 3.00 -7.72 7.94
N VAL A 118 2.51 -7.87 6.71
CA VAL A 118 1.91 -9.12 6.23
C VAL A 118 2.97 -10.21 6.17
N MET A 119 4.16 -9.92 5.62
CA MET A 119 5.24 -10.90 5.59
C MET A 119 5.67 -11.33 6.98
N ARG A 120 5.85 -10.38 7.92
CA ARG A 120 6.19 -10.67 9.32
C ARG A 120 5.15 -11.58 9.98
N MET A 121 3.86 -11.32 9.73
CA MET A 121 2.78 -12.19 10.21
C MET A 121 2.92 -13.63 9.71
N TYR A 122 3.23 -13.83 8.42
CA TYR A 122 3.46 -15.18 7.88
C TYR A 122 4.75 -15.83 8.41
N ALA A 123 5.83 -15.05 8.56
CA ALA A 123 7.13 -15.48 9.07
C ALA A 123 7.15 -15.81 10.56
N ALA A 124 6.21 -15.26 11.36
CA ALA A 124 6.10 -15.57 12.78
C ALA A 124 5.73 -17.04 13.06
N SER A 125 5.11 -17.74 12.11
CA SER A 125 4.77 -19.17 12.23
C SER A 125 4.84 -19.87 10.87
N PRO A 126 6.06 -20.13 10.35
CA PRO A 126 6.26 -20.60 8.97
C PRO A 126 5.56 -21.94 8.68
N ALA A 127 5.63 -22.90 9.60
CA ALA A 127 5.00 -24.20 9.43
C ALA A 127 3.46 -24.10 9.29
N VAL A 128 2.83 -23.29 10.12
CA VAL A 128 1.38 -23.02 10.07
C VAL A 128 1.03 -22.31 8.76
N SER A 129 1.82 -21.32 8.37
CA SER A 129 1.67 -20.58 7.12
C SER A 129 1.74 -21.49 5.88
N VAL A 130 2.68 -22.44 5.86
CA VAL A 130 2.82 -23.43 4.78
C VAL A 130 1.63 -24.39 4.75
N ALA A 131 1.19 -24.91 5.90
CA ALA A 131 0.03 -25.79 5.99
C ALA A 131 -1.25 -25.09 5.51
N ARG A 132 -1.47 -23.84 5.96
CA ARG A 132 -2.55 -22.99 5.50
C ARG A 132 -2.51 -22.76 3.98
N TYR A 133 -1.33 -22.44 3.45
CA TYR A 133 -1.16 -22.21 2.02
C TYR A 133 -1.53 -23.43 1.16
N ARG A 134 -1.19 -24.64 1.62
CA ARG A 134 -1.60 -25.89 0.95
C ARG A 134 -3.13 -26.00 0.91
N LEU A 135 -3.79 -25.77 2.04
CA LEU A 135 -5.25 -25.84 2.14
C LEU A 135 -5.95 -24.81 1.24
N THR A 136 -5.50 -23.55 1.24
CA THR A 136 -6.07 -22.49 0.38
C THR A 136 -5.91 -22.76 -1.11
N ARG A 137 -4.85 -23.49 -1.51
CA ARG A 137 -4.68 -23.90 -2.91
C ARG A 137 -5.66 -24.98 -3.32
N GLU A 138 -6.01 -25.89 -2.43
CA GLU A 138 -6.88 -27.03 -2.71
C GLU A 138 -8.37 -26.69 -2.59
N VAL A 139 -8.73 -25.80 -1.66
CA VAL A 139 -10.13 -25.49 -1.34
C VAL A 139 -10.55 -24.14 -1.94
N PRO A 140 -11.47 -24.10 -2.93
CA PRO A 140 -11.88 -22.87 -3.62
C PRO A 140 -12.46 -21.79 -2.69
N THR A 141 -13.33 -22.14 -1.74
CA THR A 141 -13.96 -21.20 -0.81
C THR A 141 -12.94 -20.48 0.08
N LEU A 142 -11.85 -21.15 0.45
CA LEU A 142 -10.76 -20.53 1.19
C LEU A 142 -9.91 -19.59 0.33
N ARG A 143 -9.80 -19.88 -0.96
CA ARG A 143 -9.14 -19.00 -1.93
C ARG A 143 -9.92 -17.71 -2.13
N GLU A 144 -11.25 -17.78 -2.14
CA GLU A 144 -12.12 -16.60 -2.18
C GLU A 144 -11.93 -15.73 -0.92
N ALA A 145 -11.83 -16.37 0.26
CA ALA A 145 -11.53 -15.66 1.51
C ALA A 145 -10.13 -15.01 1.51
N GLU A 146 -9.13 -15.66 0.91
CA GLU A 146 -7.79 -15.08 0.68
C GLU A 146 -7.88 -13.83 -0.21
N ILE A 147 -8.57 -13.92 -1.35
CA ILE A 147 -8.77 -12.80 -2.29
C ILE A 147 -9.45 -11.62 -1.58
N ALA A 148 -10.50 -11.88 -0.81
CA ALA A 148 -11.18 -10.85 -0.04
C ALA A 148 -10.27 -10.18 1.00
N SER A 149 -9.30 -10.91 1.55
CA SER A 149 -8.30 -10.38 2.49
C SER A 149 -7.23 -9.55 1.78
N VAL A 150 -6.71 -10.02 0.65
CA VAL A 150 -5.78 -9.27 -0.21
C VAL A 150 -6.39 -7.93 -0.63
N ALA A 151 -7.65 -7.93 -1.07
CA ALA A 151 -8.35 -6.73 -1.49
C ALA A 151 -8.51 -5.68 -0.37
N ARG A 152 -8.49 -6.07 0.92
CA ARG A 152 -8.49 -5.11 2.04
C ARG A 152 -7.18 -4.33 2.12
N TYR A 153 -6.04 -4.99 1.92
CA TYR A 153 -4.73 -4.34 1.91
C TYR A 153 -4.55 -3.43 0.70
N GLU A 154 -4.95 -3.89 -0.48
CA GLU A 154 -4.91 -3.08 -1.69
C GLU A 154 -5.72 -1.79 -1.51
N ARG A 155 -6.97 -1.89 -1.04
CA ARG A 155 -7.79 -0.71 -0.73
C ARG A 155 -7.14 0.22 0.30
N LEU A 156 -6.48 -0.31 1.33
CA LEU A 156 -5.77 0.50 2.33
C LEU A 156 -4.64 1.30 1.65
N PHE A 157 -3.80 0.64 0.87
CA PHE A 157 -2.66 1.29 0.22
C PHE A 157 -3.08 2.25 -0.89
N THR A 158 -4.09 1.93 -1.69
CA THR A 158 -4.64 2.85 -2.69
C THR A 158 -5.15 4.12 -2.02
N ARG A 159 -5.92 4.02 -0.93
CA ARG A 159 -6.39 5.21 -0.18
C ARG A 159 -5.23 6.06 0.34
N TYR A 160 -4.19 5.41 0.89
CA TYR A 160 -3.02 6.12 1.37
C TYR A 160 -2.30 6.87 0.23
N LEU A 161 -2.07 6.21 -0.92
CA LEU A 161 -1.41 6.84 -2.06
C LEU A 161 -2.24 7.98 -2.65
N LEU A 162 -3.56 7.81 -2.77
CA LEU A 162 -4.49 8.86 -3.20
C LEU A 162 -4.36 10.13 -2.36
N GLY A 163 -4.29 10.00 -1.04
CA GLY A 163 -4.12 11.15 -0.13
C GLY A 163 -2.76 11.87 -0.23
N HIS A 164 -1.84 11.39 -1.07
CA HIS A 164 -0.54 12.03 -1.32
C HIS A 164 -0.45 12.79 -2.64
N PHE A 165 -1.49 12.75 -3.46
CA PHE A 165 -1.63 13.60 -4.65
C PHE A 165 -2.19 14.99 -4.27
N ASP A 166 -1.90 16.00 -5.07
CA ASP A 166 -2.28 17.39 -4.80
C ASP A 166 -3.67 17.68 -5.38
N GLU A 167 -4.67 17.82 -4.50
CA GLU A 167 -6.06 18.14 -4.90
C GLU A 167 -6.17 19.47 -5.66
N GLY A 168 -5.22 20.39 -5.49
CA GLY A 168 -5.19 21.68 -6.17
C GLY A 168 -4.50 21.65 -7.54
N ALA A 169 -3.81 20.55 -7.87
CA ALA A 169 -3.09 20.36 -9.13
C ALA A 169 -3.86 19.48 -10.13
N HIS A 170 -5.13 19.15 -9.85
CA HIS A 170 -5.99 18.43 -10.78
C HIS A 170 -6.18 19.24 -12.07
N HIS A 171 -5.51 18.80 -13.14
CA HIS A 171 -5.75 19.28 -14.50
C HIS A 171 -6.69 18.29 -15.21
N GLU A 172 -7.41 18.74 -16.26
CA GLU A 172 -8.13 17.79 -17.12
C GLU A 172 -7.15 16.74 -17.69
N GLY A 173 -7.42 15.46 -17.43
CA GLY A 173 -6.53 14.35 -17.80
C GLY A 173 -5.60 13.86 -16.68
N ASP A 174 -5.90 14.16 -15.42
CA ASP A 174 -5.11 13.69 -14.27
C ASP A 174 -5.18 12.16 -14.09
N ASP A 175 -4.02 11.50 -14.28
CA ASP A 175 -3.83 10.06 -14.11
C ASP A 175 -3.58 9.67 -12.65
N ASP A 176 -3.56 10.62 -11.70
CA ASP A 176 -3.23 10.37 -10.29
C ASP A 176 -4.04 9.22 -9.64
N PRO A 177 -5.37 9.11 -9.82
CA PRO A 177 -6.12 7.98 -9.27
C PRO A 177 -5.72 6.63 -9.86
N LEU A 178 -5.47 6.61 -11.18
CA LEU A 178 -5.02 5.41 -11.88
C LEU A 178 -3.61 5.01 -11.41
N LEU A 179 -2.70 5.97 -11.29
CA LEU A 179 -1.34 5.73 -10.81
C LEU A 179 -1.34 5.21 -9.37
N ALA A 180 -2.18 5.76 -8.49
CA ALA A 180 -2.33 5.29 -7.12
C ALA A 180 -2.78 3.82 -7.06
N GLU A 181 -3.81 3.48 -7.85
CA GLU A 181 -4.38 2.13 -7.91
C GLU A 181 -3.37 1.13 -8.50
N VAL A 182 -2.76 1.46 -9.64
CA VAL A 182 -1.77 0.60 -10.29
C VAL A 182 -0.56 0.36 -9.40
N ALA A 183 -0.07 1.40 -8.71
CA ALA A 183 1.08 1.26 -7.82
C ALA A 183 0.79 0.43 -6.57
N ALA A 184 -0.37 0.65 -5.93
CA ALA A 184 -0.81 -0.19 -4.82
C ALA A 184 -0.94 -1.65 -5.25
N SER A 185 -1.58 -1.89 -6.39
CA SER A 185 -1.73 -3.23 -6.97
C SER A 185 -0.39 -3.88 -7.28
N ALA A 186 0.57 -3.13 -7.81
CA ALA A 186 1.92 -3.61 -8.09
C ALA A 186 2.67 -4.03 -6.82
N VAL A 187 2.59 -3.24 -5.73
CA VAL A 187 3.21 -3.61 -4.45
C VAL A 187 2.58 -4.88 -3.88
N VAL A 188 1.25 -4.97 -3.87
CA VAL A 188 0.52 -6.15 -3.38
C VAL A 188 0.84 -7.38 -4.23
N THR A 189 0.92 -7.22 -5.55
CA THR A 189 1.27 -8.29 -6.49
C THR A 189 2.70 -8.78 -6.27
N ALA A 190 3.67 -7.86 -6.14
CA ALA A 190 5.06 -8.18 -5.85
C ALA A 190 5.20 -8.95 -4.52
N HIS A 191 4.52 -8.47 -3.47
CA HIS A 191 4.47 -9.16 -2.18
C HIS A 191 3.89 -10.57 -2.30
N ASN A 192 2.72 -10.72 -2.93
CA ASN A 192 2.06 -12.01 -3.11
C ASN A 192 2.90 -12.99 -3.93
N HIS A 193 3.63 -12.50 -4.94
CA HIS A 193 4.55 -13.31 -5.72
C HIS A 193 5.64 -13.92 -4.83
N VAL A 194 6.32 -13.07 -4.04
CA VAL A 194 7.40 -13.50 -3.13
C VAL A 194 6.84 -14.43 -2.05
N LEU A 195 5.75 -14.05 -1.39
CA LEU A 195 5.12 -14.85 -0.34
C LEU A 195 4.74 -16.25 -0.85
N ARG A 196 4.03 -16.33 -1.98
CA ARG A 196 3.59 -17.63 -2.52
C ARG A 196 4.78 -18.48 -2.97
N ARG A 197 5.85 -17.86 -3.50
CA ARG A 197 7.09 -18.57 -3.85
C ARG A 197 7.76 -19.15 -2.60
N TRP A 198 7.91 -18.34 -1.56
CA TRP A 198 8.50 -18.73 -0.29
C TRP A 198 7.70 -19.86 0.39
N LEU A 199 6.37 -19.76 0.43
CA LEU A 199 5.50 -20.81 0.98
C LEU A 199 5.55 -22.12 0.18
N ARG A 200 5.68 -22.05 -1.16
CA ARG A 200 5.91 -23.25 -2.00
C ARG A 200 7.24 -23.92 -1.69
N ALA A 201 8.26 -23.15 -1.37
CA ALA A 201 9.58 -23.63 -0.96
C ALA A 201 9.63 -24.06 0.52
N GLY A 202 8.48 -24.30 1.16
CA GLY A 202 8.46 -24.75 2.56
C GLY A 202 8.81 -23.65 3.57
N ALA A 203 8.70 -22.38 3.17
CA ALA A 203 9.10 -21.22 3.97
C ALA A 203 10.61 -21.16 4.27
N GLU A 204 11.43 -21.69 3.35
CA GLU A 204 12.88 -21.64 3.41
C GLU A 204 13.47 -20.46 2.62
N GLY A 205 14.63 -19.97 3.06
CA GLY A 205 15.39 -18.90 2.42
C GLY A 205 15.08 -17.49 2.95
N ASP A 206 15.86 -16.53 2.46
CA ASP A 206 15.77 -15.13 2.87
C ASP A 206 14.63 -14.40 2.15
N VAL A 207 13.46 -14.41 2.80
CA VAL A 207 12.24 -13.79 2.24
C VAL A 207 12.28 -12.26 2.29
N GLU A 208 13.01 -11.67 3.25
CA GLU A 208 13.17 -10.21 3.35
C GLU A 208 13.99 -9.69 2.17
N ALA A 209 15.14 -10.33 1.86
CA ALA A 209 15.94 -9.97 0.70
C ALA A 209 15.17 -10.12 -0.63
N GLN A 210 14.34 -11.17 -0.75
CA GLN A 210 13.49 -11.36 -1.93
C GLN A 210 12.41 -10.28 -2.06
N LEU A 211 11.81 -9.84 -0.95
CA LEU A 211 10.88 -8.71 -0.95
C LEU A 211 11.56 -7.40 -1.32
N ASP A 212 12.73 -7.12 -0.74
CA ASP A 212 13.47 -5.90 -1.03
C ASP A 212 13.85 -5.80 -2.51
N HIS A 213 14.24 -6.92 -3.11
CA HIS A 213 14.47 -7.01 -4.55
C HIS A 213 13.19 -6.75 -5.35
N ALA A 214 12.07 -7.38 -5.00
CA ALA A 214 10.79 -7.18 -5.69
C ALA A 214 10.32 -5.72 -5.59
N PHE A 215 10.46 -5.09 -4.43
CA PHE A 215 10.12 -3.68 -4.24
C PHE A 215 11.07 -2.73 -4.95
N ALA A 216 12.35 -3.09 -5.13
CA ALA A 216 13.26 -2.32 -5.96
C ALA A 216 12.78 -2.26 -7.43
N ILE A 217 12.23 -3.36 -7.96
CA ILE A 217 11.62 -3.39 -9.29
C ILE A 217 10.40 -2.47 -9.35
N VAL A 218 9.48 -2.58 -8.37
CA VAL A 218 8.28 -1.71 -8.31
C VAL A 218 8.67 -0.23 -8.24
N ARG A 219 9.67 0.14 -7.43
CA ARG A 219 10.18 1.52 -7.34
C ARG A 219 10.80 2.00 -8.63
N ALA A 220 11.57 1.17 -9.33
CA ALA A 220 12.14 1.55 -10.60
C ALA A 220 11.06 1.84 -11.67
N THR A 221 9.92 1.15 -11.60
CA THR A 221 8.80 1.32 -12.53
C THR A 221 7.91 2.51 -12.18
N PHE A 222 7.60 2.73 -10.89
CA PHE A 222 6.56 3.69 -10.46
C PHE A 222 7.08 4.86 -9.61
N GLY A 223 8.31 4.78 -9.09
CA GLY A 223 8.87 5.74 -8.13
C GLY A 223 9.19 7.12 -8.70
N THR A 224 9.09 7.33 -10.01
CA THR A 224 9.28 8.65 -10.63
C THR A 224 7.99 9.43 -10.85
N GLY A 225 6.82 8.77 -10.78
CA GLY A 225 5.50 9.39 -11.03
C GLY A 225 4.71 9.74 -9.77
N ILE A 226 4.88 8.97 -8.69
CA ILE A 226 4.10 9.13 -7.45
C ILE A 226 4.74 10.21 -6.56
N GLY A 227 3.97 11.22 -6.16
CA GLY A 227 4.45 12.25 -5.22
C GLY A 227 5.34 13.35 -5.84
N ALA A 228 5.39 13.43 -7.18
CA ALA A 228 6.11 14.49 -7.90
C ALA A 228 5.65 15.91 -7.50
N GLY A 229 4.44 16.07 -6.95
CA GLY A 229 3.91 17.34 -6.44
C GLY A 229 4.49 17.84 -5.11
N ARG A 230 5.24 17.03 -4.33
CA ARG A 230 5.87 17.48 -3.08
C ARG A 230 7.35 17.84 -3.20
N GLY A 231 7.96 17.57 -4.36
CA GLY A 231 9.39 17.82 -4.61
C GLY A 231 9.68 19.19 -5.22
N ARG A 232 9.88 20.20 -4.36
CA ARG A 232 10.29 21.59 -4.67
C ARG A 232 9.25 22.41 -5.44
N GLY A 233 8.83 23.51 -4.82
CA GLY A 233 8.09 24.56 -5.50
C GLY A 233 8.78 24.98 -6.80
N GLY A 234 7.97 25.12 -7.85
CA GLY A 234 8.25 25.92 -9.04
C GLY A 234 9.62 25.71 -9.68
N GLU A 235 9.76 24.67 -10.48
CA GLU A 235 10.49 24.79 -11.75
C GLU A 235 10.08 23.61 -12.64
N ALA A 236 9.23 23.93 -13.62
CA ALA A 236 9.03 23.07 -14.78
C ALA A 236 10.41 22.62 -15.27
N ARG A 237 10.61 21.31 -15.35
CA ARG A 237 11.84 20.68 -15.82
C ARG A 237 12.05 21.07 -17.29
N ARG A 238 12.59 22.27 -17.53
CA ARG A 238 13.19 22.64 -18.81
C ARG A 238 14.36 21.69 -19.00
N GLU A 239 14.27 20.85 -20.02
CA GLU A 239 15.44 20.16 -20.55
C GLU A 239 16.59 21.16 -20.67
N PRO A 240 17.79 20.83 -20.21
CA PRO A 240 18.92 21.72 -20.38
C PRO A 240 19.11 21.94 -21.89
N PRO A 241 19.17 23.19 -22.38
CA PRO A 241 19.47 23.43 -23.78
C PRO A 241 20.80 22.75 -24.11
N ALA A 242 20.85 22.13 -25.29
CA ALA A 242 22.04 21.46 -25.80
C ALA A 242 23.28 22.33 -25.55
N ARG A 243 24.27 21.78 -24.82
CA ARG A 243 25.52 22.49 -24.53
C ARG A 243 26.31 22.65 -25.82
N ALA A 244 26.24 23.84 -26.42
CA ALA A 244 27.20 24.29 -27.42
C ALA A 244 28.56 24.54 -26.74
N ALA A 245 29.65 24.11 -27.38
CA ALA A 245 31.01 24.35 -26.91
C ALA A 245 31.28 25.86 -26.76
N ARG A 246 31.91 26.28 -25.66
CA ARG A 246 32.14 27.69 -25.32
C ARG A 246 33.21 28.41 -26.18
N GLN A 247 33.67 27.79 -27.26
CA GLN A 247 34.59 28.39 -28.21
C GLN A 247 34.12 28.07 -29.63
N GLY A 248 33.63 29.10 -30.33
CA GLY A 248 33.12 29.02 -31.70
C GLY A 248 32.07 30.09 -31.97
N GLU A 249 31.89 30.45 -33.25
CA GLU A 249 30.79 31.32 -33.67
C GLU A 249 29.44 30.61 -33.50
N VAL A 250 28.46 31.33 -32.95
CA VAL A 250 27.10 30.80 -32.73
C VAL A 250 26.22 31.16 -33.91
N LEU A 251 25.67 30.15 -34.58
CA LEU A 251 24.61 30.32 -35.58
C LEU A 251 23.25 30.33 -34.88
N VAL A 252 22.53 31.44 -34.93
CA VAL A 252 21.15 31.56 -34.43
C VAL A 252 20.20 31.59 -35.63
N THR A 253 19.28 30.63 -35.71
CA THR A 253 18.22 30.61 -36.73
C THR A 253 16.86 30.84 -36.06
N VAL A 254 16.09 31.79 -36.59
CA VAL A 254 14.72 32.03 -36.16
C VAL A 254 13.80 31.38 -37.18
N ALA A 255 12.94 30.47 -36.72
CA ALA A 255 11.92 29.83 -37.53
C ALA A 255 10.55 30.01 -36.87
N ARG A 256 9.48 29.97 -37.67
CA ARG A 256 8.12 29.95 -37.14
C ARG A 256 7.86 28.61 -36.45
N THR A 257 7.03 28.63 -35.41
CA THR A 257 6.71 27.43 -34.62
C THR A 257 5.92 26.37 -35.40
N ASP A 258 5.32 26.75 -36.53
CA ASP A 258 4.59 25.87 -37.44
C ASP A 258 5.41 25.40 -38.65
N ALA A 259 6.71 25.73 -38.71
CA ALA A 259 7.56 25.34 -39.82
C ALA A 259 7.88 23.84 -39.80
N PRO A 260 7.82 23.14 -40.95
CA PRO A 260 8.28 21.76 -41.07
C PRO A 260 9.77 21.61 -40.71
N LEU A 261 10.11 20.56 -39.96
CA LEU A 261 11.47 20.34 -39.45
C LEU A 261 12.53 20.24 -40.56
N ASP A 262 12.18 19.65 -41.70
CA ASP A 262 13.08 19.51 -42.86
C ASP A 262 13.42 20.85 -43.52
N GLU A 263 12.53 21.84 -43.43
CA GLU A 263 12.77 23.21 -43.90
C GLU A 263 13.72 23.95 -42.96
N VAL A 264 13.53 23.79 -41.65
CA VAL A 264 14.42 24.36 -40.62
C VAL A 264 15.83 23.79 -40.76
N MET A 265 15.96 22.47 -40.91
CA MET A 265 17.27 21.81 -41.05
C MET A 265 17.99 22.20 -42.35
N ARG A 266 17.27 22.36 -43.47
CA ARG A 266 17.86 22.85 -44.73
C ARG A 266 18.41 24.27 -44.61
N THR A 267 17.71 25.14 -43.88
CA THR A 267 18.15 26.52 -43.63
C THR A 267 19.45 26.54 -42.82
N ILE A 268 19.54 25.72 -41.79
CA ILE A 268 20.75 25.58 -40.96
C ILE A 268 21.92 25.03 -41.80
N GLU A 269 21.69 23.97 -42.58
CA GLU A 269 22.73 23.40 -43.44
C GLU A 269 23.28 24.40 -44.45
N LYS A 270 22.40 25.19 -45.08
CA LYS A 270 22.80 26.21 -46.05
C LYS A 270 23.66 27.30 -45.40
N ALA A 271 23.28 27.74 -44.19
CA ALA A 271 24.03 28.74 -43.44
C ALA A 271 25.43 28.24 -43.02
N LEU A 272 25.57 26.95 -42.72
CA LEU A 272 26.87 26.34 -42.43
C LEU A 272 27.74 26.18 -43.68
N LYS A 273 27.16 25.78 -44.82
CA LYS A 273 27.88 25.59 -46.10
C LYS A 273 28.35 26.90 -46.74
N GLN A 274 27.71 28.04 -46.44
CA GLN A 274 28.16 29.36 -46.93
C GLN A 274 29.35 29.93 -46.14
N ARG A 275 29.78 29.26 -45.07
CA ARG A 275 30.88 29.67 -44.19
C ARG A 275 32.16 28.83 -44.35
N SER A 276 32.14 27.80 -45.22
CA SER A 276 33.28 26.94 -45.57
C SER A 276 34.00 27.40 -46.83
#